data_AF-K0YVM7-F1
#
_entry.id   AF-K0YVM7-F1
#
_cell.length_a   1.000
_cell.length_b   1.000
_cell.length_c   1.000
_cell.angle_alpha   90.00
_cell.angle_beta   90.00
_cell.angle_gamma   90.00
#
_symmetry.space_group_name_H-M   'P 1'
#
loop_
_entity.id
_entity.type
_entity.pdbx_description
1 polymer ?
#
loop_
_entity_poly.entity_id
_entity_poly.type
_entity_poly.pdbx_seq_one_letter_code
_entity_poly.pdbx_strand_id
1 'polypeptide(L)'
;MSVLVGYTSEPRGKDALKLGCIFARSFDAKVDIVMIILRERASVVMPDASYDMMVEEQAQAWMEEAIEGSNLTIRTHIRYADSAEEGLLDAVVELKPTMLVISGSKRSMLGRLSLGSVGQALMATCPVPLALAPRGMRDLKIKALTRVTVGADNRPGNKDLLAYACSVAKRSEVPLRIVSWVATQDLPDVPSHSRVQEKAEQHIQDVREQAEILLGADYPIELELTEGNSIEEAATNTDWRESGLAVLGSSQLAQPRKLFMSSVASKIMRAIPVPLVVVPRDGADPISVLGDTHGE
;
A
#
# COMPACT_ATOMS: atom_id res chain seq x y z
N MET A 1 -6.38 8.37 -14.01
CA MET A 1 -5.91 7.60 -12.84
C MET A 1 -6.93 7.69 -11.73
N SER A 2 -7.21 6.58 -11.03
CA SER A 2 -8.04 6.56 -9.83
C SER A 2 -7.45 5.68 -8.75
N VAL A 3 -7.66 6.10 -7.50
CA VAL A 3 -7.32 5.34 -6.30
C VAL A 3 -8.63 4.85 -5.69
N LEU A 4 -8.77 3.53 -5.54
CA LEU A 4 -9.93 2.94 -4.88
C LEU A 4 -9.68 2.85 -3.38
N VAL A 5 -10.62 3.29 -2.56
CA VAL A 5 -10.53 3.25 -1.10
C VAL A 5 -11.64 2.37 -0.55
N GLY A 6 -11.28 1.26 0.10
CA GLY A 6 -12.21 0.48 0.90
C GLY A 6 -12.55 1.23 2.19
N TYR A 7 -13.81 1.63 2.33
CA TYR A 7 -14.27 2.51 3.41
C TYR A 7 -15.29 1.84 4.34
N THR A 8 -15.19 2.20 5.61
CA THR A 8 -16.22 1.92 6.63
C THR A 8 -16.44 3.20 7.43
N SER A 9 -17.62 3.36 8.04
CA SER A 9 -17.90 4.53 8.91
C SER A 9 -17.09 4.54 10.22
N GLU A 10 -16.33 3.48 10.49
CA GLU A 10 -15.46 3.37 11.67
C GLU A 10 -14.16 4.17 11.46
N PRO A 11 -13.42 4.53 12.55
CA PRO A 11 -12.22 5.37 12.46
C PRO A 11 -11.14 4.91 11.46
N ARG A 12 -11.09 3.61 11.16
CA ARG A 12 -10.15 3.04 10.20
C ARG A 12 -10.54 3.24 8.73
N GLY A 13 -11.83 3.38 8.41
CA GLY A 13 -12.22 3.85 7.08
C GLY A 13 -11.72 5.28 6.85
N LYS A 14 -11.76 6.13 7.88
CA LYS A 14 -11.15 7.47 7.84
C LYS A 14 -9.62 7.42 7.69
N ASP A 15 -8.93 6.43 8.28
CA ASP A 15 -7.50 6.21 8.05
C ASP A 15 -7.19 5.85 6.58
N ALA A 16 -7.97 4.93 5.99
CA ALA A 16 -7.84 4.54 4.59
C ALA A 16 -8.14 5.72 3.64
N LEU A 17 -9.21 6.46 3.91
CA LEU A 17 -9.59 7.65 3.14
C LEU A 17 -8.52 8.74 3.20
N LYS A 18 -7.94 8.99 4.38
CA LYS A 18 -6.83 9.93 4.53
C LYS A 18 -5.65 9.57 3.61
N LEU A 19 -5.28 8.29 3.57
CA LEU A 19 -4.21 7.82 2.68
C LEU A 19 -4.59 7.96 1.20
N GLY A 20 -5.82 7.56 0.82
CA GLY A 20 -6.33 7.72 -0.53
C GLY A 20 -6.30 9.18 -1.00
N CYS A 21 -6.67 10.13 -0.13
CA CYS A 21 -6.59 11.56 -0.40
C CYS A 21 -5.15 12.08 -0.53
N ILE A 22 -4.19 11.51 0.22
CA ILE A 22 -2.76 11.84 0.07
C ILE A 22 -2.26 11.37 -1.31
N PHE A 23 -2.62 10.16 -1.72
CA PHE A 23 -2.28 9.63 -3.05
C PHE A 23 -2.96 10.43 -4.17
N ALA A 24 -4.23 10.78 -4.01
CA ALA A 24 -4.93 11.62 -4.99
C ALA A 24 -4.21 12.95 -5.25
N ARG A 25 -3.71 13.61 -4.19
CA ARG A 25 -2.92 14.84 -4.32
C ARG A 25 -1.53 14.59 -4.90
N SER A 26 -0.88 13.53 -4.46
CA SER A 26 0.49 13.20 -4.89
C SER A 26 0.54 12.68 -6.33
N PHE A 27 -0.56 12.12 -6.83
CA PHE A 27 -0.63 11.51 -8.16
C PHE A 27 -1.52 12.26 -9.14
N ASP A 28 -2.16 13.35 -8.74
CA ASP A 28 -3.24 14.01 -9.51
C ASP A 28 -4.28 12.97 -9.98
N ALA A 29 -4.80 12.21 -9.02
CA ALA A 29 -5.73 11.10 -9.25
C ALA A 29 -7.11 11.39 -8.64
N LYS A 30 -8.13 10.76 -9.23
CA LYS A 30 -9.49 10.72 -8.65
C LYS A 30 -9.53 9.71 -7.51
N VAL A 31 -10.46 9.89 -6.57
CA VAL A 31 -10.73 8.89 -5.53
C VAL A 31 -12.07 8.23 -5.79
N ASP A 32 -12.08 6.91 -5.87
CA ASP A 32 -13.30 6.12 -5.79
C ASP A 32 -13.36 5.55 -4.36
N ILE A 33 -14.38 5.93 -3.59
CA ILE A 33 -14.62 5.36 -2.26
C ILE A 33 -15.66 4.27 -2.42
N VAL A 34 -15.39 3.07 -1.90
CA VAL A 34 -16.34 1.96 -1.91
C VAL A 34 -16.65 1.51 -0.48
N MET A 35 -17.94 1.44 -0.16
CA MET A 35 -18.46 0.85 1.06
C MET A 35 -19.15 -0.47 0.71
N ILE A 36 -18.69 -1.56 1.33
CA ILE A 36 -19.30 -2.89 1.17
C ILE A 36 -20.28 -3.14 2.30
N ILE A 37 -21.54 -3.33 1.95
CA ILE A 37 -22.59 -3.83 2.83
C ILE A 37 -22.63 -5.35 2.66
N LEU A 38 -22.50 -6.09 3.76
CA LEU A 38 -22.56 -7.54 3.72
C LEU A 38 -24.00 -7.98 3.50
N ARG A 39 -24.23 -8.86 2.53
CA ARG A 39 -25.52 -9.53 2.40
C ARG A 39 -25.75 -10.39 3.63
N GLU A 40 -26.82 -10.11 4.37
CA GLU A 40 -27.28 -11.05 5.37
C GLU A 40 -27.73 -12.33 4.67
N ARG A 41 -27.14 -13.47 5.01
CA ARG A 41 -27.70 -14.76 4.60
C ARG A 41 -29.08 -14.83 5.21
N ALA A 42 -30.12 -14.82 4.37
CA ALA A 42 -31.51 -14.82 4.79
C ALA A 42 -31.70 -15.68 6.04
N SER A 43 -31.90 -15.04 7.18
CA SER A 43 -32.53 -15.72 8.30
C SER A 43 -33.95 -16.08 7.85
N VAL A 44 -34.62 -17.01 8.51
CA VAL A 44 -35.98 -17.48 8.16
C VAL A 44 -37.03 -16.33 8.14
N VAL A 45 -36.65 -15.12 8.56
CA VAL A 45 -37.42 -13.89 8.46
C VAL A 45 -37.12 -13.22 7.11
N MET A 46 -38.16 -13.06 6.29
CA MET A 46 -38.08 -12.33 5.01
C MET A 46 -37.39 -10.97 5.20
N PRO A 47 -36.44 -10.57 4.35
CA PRO A 47 -35.87 -9.23 4.40
C PRO A 47 -36.99 -8.20 4.20
N ASP A 48 -37.12 -7.28 5.15
CA ASP A 48 -38.10 -6.21 5.08
C ASP A 48 -37.54 -5.10 4.18
N ALA A 49 -38.25 -4.76 3.10
CA ALA A 49 -37.80 -3.74 2.15
C ALA A 49 -37.52 -2.39 2.82
N SER A 50 -38.19 -2.09 3.95
CA SER A 50 -37.89 -0.87 4.73
C SER A 50 -36.56 -0.93 5.49
N TYR A 51 -36.09 -2.11 5.87
CA TYR A 51 -34.78 -2.26 6.52
C TYR A 51 -33.65 -2.00 5.52
N ASP A 52 -33.75 -2.58 4.32
CA ASP A 52 -32.74 -2.37 3.26
C ASP A 52 -32.65 -0.89 2.87
N MET A 53 -33.80 -0.20 2.71
CA MET A 53 -33.83 1.25 2.48
C MET A 53 -33.13 2.05 3.58
N MET A 54 -33.38 1.72 4.85
CA MET A 54 -32.74 2.41 5.98
C MET A 54 -31.23 2.20 6.02
N VAL A 55 -30.75 0.99 5.66
CA VAL A 55 -29.32 0.68 5.57
C VAL A 55 -28.67 1.49 4.43
N GLU A 56 -29.33 1.58 3.27
CA GLU A 56 -28.84 2.39 2.15
C GLU A 56 -28.79 3.88 2.48
N GLU A 57 -29.86 4.44 3.05
CA GLU A 57 -29.90 5.86 3.48
C GLU A 57 -28.78 6.16 4.48
N GLN A 58 -28.57 5.28 5.45
CA GLN A 58 -27.50 5.46 6.45
C GLN A 58 -26.11 5.36 5.82
N ALA A 59 -25.91 4.44 4.87
CA ALA A 59 -24.66 4.31 4.14
C ALA A 59 -24.38 5.54 3.27
N GLN A 60 -25.40 6.09 2.60
CA GLN A 60 -25.30 7.33 1.84
C GLN A 60 -24.87 8.50 2.73
N ALA A 61 -25.54 8.68 3.88
CA ALA A 61 -25.18 9.74 4.84
C ALA A 61 -23.72 9.63 5.31
N TRP A 62 -23.23 8.41 5.58
CA TRP A 62 -21.81 8.21 5.94
C TRP A 62 -20.84 8.52 4.81
N MET A 63 -21.24 8.28 3.56
CA MET A 63 -20.42 8.59 2.39
C MET A 63 -20.39 10.10 2.12
N GLU A 64 -21.50 10.80 2.33
CA GLU A 64 -21.59 12.27 2.28
C GLU A 64 -20.70 12.92 3.33
N GLU A 65 -20.78 12.47 4.60
CA GLU A 65 -19.90 12.93 5.68
C GLU A 65 -18.41 12.70 5.33
N ALA A 66 -18.10 11.55 4.70
CA ALA A 66 -16.72 11.20 4.36
C ALA A 66 -16.09 12.16 3.35
N ILE A 67 -16.88 12.72 2.43
CA ILE A 67 -16.38 13.60 1.36
C ILE A 67 -16.56 15.09 1.67
N GLU A 68 -17.26 15.42 2.74
CA GLU A 68 -17.56 16.79 3.14
C GLU A 68 -16.27 17.62 3.28
N GLY A 69 -16.26 18.81 2.68
CA GLY A 69 -15.12 19.74 2.72
C GLY A 69 -13.88 19.31 1.92
N SER A 70 -13.93 18.18 1.20
CA SER A 70 -12.85 17.79 0.30
C SER A 70 -12.83 18.64 -0.97
N ASN A 71 -11.64 19.00 -1.43
CA ASN A 71 -11.41 19.67 -2.71
C ASN A 71 -11.00 18.69 -3.83
N LEU A 72 -11.08 17.39 -3.57
CA LEU A 72 -10.70 16.34 -4.52
C LEU A 72 -11.90 15.87 -5.34
N THR A 73 -11.63 15.32 -6.53
CA THR A 73 -12.67 14.61 -7.30
C THR A 73 -12.91 13.25 -6.67
N ILE A 74 -13.97 13.13 -5.88
CA ILE A 74 -14.35 11.89 -5.19
C ILE A 74 -15.65 11.34 -5.77
N ARG A 75 -15.70 10.03 -6.01
CA ARG A 75 -16.92 9.28 -6.33
C ARG A 75 -17.19 8.26 -5.23
N THR A 76 -18.45 8.01 -4.94
CA THR A 76 -18.88 7.13 -3.85
C THR A 76 -19.65 5.95 -4.41
N HIS A 77 -19.32 4.75 -3.95
CA HIS A 77 -19.90 3.49 -4.40
C HIS A 77 -20.37 2.69 -3.20
N ILE A 78 -21.66 2.38 -3.13
CA ILE A 78 -22.20 1.43 -2.17
C ILE A 78 -22.43 0.12 -2.93
N ARG A 79 -21.98 -1.00 -2.35
CA ARG A 79 -22.06 -2.34 -2.98
C ARG A 79 -22.47 -3.38 -1.95
N TYR A 80 -23.24 -4.36 -2.40
CA TYR A 80 -23.65 -5.51 -1.61
C TYR A 80 -22.86 -6.75 -2.03
N ALA A 81 -22.24 -7.45 -1.09
CA ALA A 81 -21.48 -8.67 -1.36
C ALA A 81 -21.56 -9.66 -0.20
N ASP A 82 -21.22 -10.94 -0.42
CA ASP A 82 -21.23 -11.95 0.64
C ASP A 82 -20.02 -11.81 1.57
N SER A 83 -18.96 -11.13 1.10
CA SER A 83 -17.83 -10.71 1.92
C SER A 83 -17.27 -9.36 1.49
N ALA A 84 -16.57 -8.69 2.42
CA ALA A 84 -15.91 -7.43 2.12
C ALA A 84 -14.75 -7.58 1.13
N GLU A 85 -14.05 -8.72 1.11
CA GLU A 85 -12.98 -8.96 0.15
C GLU A 85 -13.54 -9.14 -1.26
N GLU A 86 -14.55 -10.00 -1.44
CA GLU A 86 -15.25 -10.19 -2.71
C GLU A 86 -15.77 -8.85 -3.28
N GLY A 87 -16.53 -8.09 -2.49
CA GLY A 87 -17.07 -6.81 -2.96
C GLY A 87 -15.99 -5.78 -3.32
N LEU A 88 -14.85 -5.80 -2.62
CA LEU A 88 -13.71 -4.94 -2.97
C LEU A 88 -13.03 -5.40 -4.26
N LEU A 89 -12.88 -6.71 -4.48
CA LEU A 89 -12.31 -7.24 -5.72
C LEU A 89 -13.19 -6.98 -6.93
N ASP A 90 -14.51 -7.14 -6.79
CA ASP A 90 -15.47 -6.80 -7.84
C ASP A 90 -15.35 -5.32 -8.23
N ALA A 91 -15.25 -4.43 -7.23
CA ALA A 91 -15.01 -3.01 -7.47
C ALA A 91 -13.65 -2.75 -8.14
N VAL A 92 -12.60 -3.49 -7.80
CA VAL A 92 -11.29 -3.40 -8.49
C VAL A 92 -11.43 -3.81 -9.96
N VAL A 93 -12.15 -4.88 -10.26
CA VAL A 93 -12.35 -5.36 -11.65
C VAL A 93 -13.19 -4.37 -12.46
N GLU A 94 -14.26 -3.84 -11.87
CA GLU A 94 -15.19 -2.89 -12.51
C GLU A 94 -14.52 -1.53 -12.75
N LEU A 95 -13.94 -0.94 -11.69
CA LEU A 95 -13.45 0.44 -11.70
C LEU A 95 -12.01 0.55 -12.20
N LYS A 96 -11.27 -0.56 -12.26
CA LYS A 96 -9.86 -0.64 -12.72
C LYS A 96 -8.97 0.45 -12.11
N PRO A 97 -8.94 0.58 -10.78
CA PRO A 97 -8.11 1.58 -10.13
C PRO A 97 -6.64 1.23 -10.30
N THR A 98 -5.76 2.23 -10.20
CA THR A 98 -4.31 1.97 -10.21
C THR A 98 -3.82 1.36 -8.91
N MET A 99 -4.59 1.46 -7.83
CA MET A 99 -4.33 0.80 -6.56
C MET A 99 -5.59 0.73 -5.69
N LEU A 100 -5.61 -0.23 -4.76
CA LEU A 100 -6.60 -0.35 -3.71
C LEU A 100 -5.98 0.10 -2.38
N VAL A 101 -6.69 0.96 -1.64
CA VAL A 101 -6.30 1.44 -0.31
C VAL A 101 -7.25 0.84 0.72
N ILE A 102 -6.68 0.22 1.74
CA ILE A 102 -7.40 -0.21 2.94
C ILE A 102 -6.65 0.26 4.19
N SER A 103 -7.31 0.23 5.34
CA SER A 103 -6.62 0.43 6.61
C SER A 103 -6.10 -0.89 7.17
N GLY A 104 -5.05 -0.80 7.99
CA GLY A 104 -4.62 -1.89 8.86
C GLY A 104 -5.71 -2.36 9.83
N SER A 105 -5.46 -3.51 10.45
CA SER A 105 -6.37 -4.23 11.34
C SER A 105 -6.85 -3.41 12.53
N LYS A 106 -8.08 -3.71 13.02
CA LYS A 106 -8.59 -3.25 14.32
C LYS A 106 -7.63 -3.51 15.49
N ARG A 107 -6.81 -4.56 15.40
CA ARG A 107 -5.92 -5.01 16.48
C ARG A 107 -4.51 -4.43 16.37
N SER A 108 -4.23 -3.61 15.36
CA SER A 108 -2.96 -2.90 15.25
C SER A 108 -2.79 -1.91 16.40
N MET A 109 -1.54 -1.78 16.86
CA MET A 109 -1.12 -0.68 17.73
C MET A 109 -1.21 0.65 16.97
N LEU A 110 -1.37 1.76 17.69
CA LEU A 110 -1.41 3.09 17.10
C LEU A 110 -0.12 3.34 16.29
N GLY A 111 -0.27 3.88 15.08
CA GLY A 111 0.85 4.14 14.16
C GLY A 111 1.48 2.89 13.54
N ARG A 112 0.95 1.69 13.78
CA ARG A 112 1.50 0.43 13.23
C ARG A 112 0.57 -0.19 12.19
N LEU A 113 1.17 -0.99 11.31
CA LEU A 113 0.45 -1.78 10.33
C LEU A 113 0.25 -3.21 10.84
N SER A 114 -0.92 -3.76 10.55
CA SER A 114 -1.16 -5.20 10.58
C SER A 114 -2.33 -5.53 9.65
N LEU A 115 -2.41 -6.76 9.17
CA LEU A 115 -3.53 -7.19 8.33
C LEU A 115 -4.66 -7.76 9.19
N GLY A 116 -5.89 -7.29 8.93
CA GLY A 116 -7.10 -7.97 9.37
C GLY A 116 -7.47 -9.10 8.40
N SER A 117 -8.59 -9.78 8.65
CA SER A 117 -9.07 -10.86 7.77
C SER A 117 -9.25 -10.40 6.31
N VAL A 118 -9.85 -9.23 6.09
CA VAL A 118 -10.05 -8.66 4.74
C VAL A 118 -8.69 -8.38 4.06
N GLY A 119 -7.77 -7.73 4.77
CA GLY A 119 -6.43 -7.46 4.22
C GLY A 119 -5.64 -8.73 3.92
N GLN A 120 -5.76 -9.78 4.75
CA GLN A 120 -5.14 -11.08 4.51
C GLN A 120 -5.72 -11.77 3.27
N ALA A 121 -7.05 -11.72 3.08
CA ALA A 121 -7.72 -12.29 1.92
C ALA A 121 -7.30 -11.55 0.63
N LEU A 122 -7.35 -10.21 0.63
CA LEU A 122 -6.91 -9.37 -0.50
C LEU A 122 -5.44 -9.59 -0.84
N MET A 123 -4.60 -9.83 0.16
CA MET A 123 -3.19 -10.15 -0.05
C MET A 123 -2.95 -11.47 -0.76
N ALA A 124 -3.96 -12.30 -1.00
CA ALA A 124 -3.84 -13.51 -1.82
C ALA A 124 -4.46 -13.36 -3.22
N THR A 125 -5.31 -12.36 -3.44
CA THR A 125 -6.22 -12.29 -4.61
C THR A 125 -6.20 -10.96 -5.35
N CYS A 126 -5.77 -9.87 -4.72
CA CYS A 126 -5.85 -8.53 -5.31
C CYS A 126 -4.88 -8.39 -6.51
N PRO A 127 -5.40 -7.99 -7.69
CA PRO A 127 -4.61 -7.89 -8.91
C PRO A 127 -3.87 -6.56 -9.06
N VAL A 128 -4.14 -5.58 -8.20
CA VAL A 128 -3.55 -4.23 -8.21
C VAL A 128 -2.71 -4.01 -6.95
N PRO A 129 -1.79 -3.02 -6.94
CA PRO A 129 -1.11 -2.61 -5.72
C PRO A 129 -2.07 -2.37 -4.56
N LEU A 130 -1.74 -2.95 -3.39
CA LEU A 130 -2.53 -2.80 -2.16
C LEU A 130 -1.79 -1.86 -1.20
N ALA A 131 -2.39 -0.72 -0.91
CA ALA A 131 -1.91 0.21 0.09
C ALA A 131 -2.59 0.00 1.44
N LEU A 132 -1.79 0.05 2.50
CA LEU A 132 -2.20 -0.11 3.88
C LEU A 132 -1.96 1.20 4.63
N ALA A 133 -3.04 1.80 5.13
CA ALA A 133 -2.96 2.94 6.05
C ALA A 133 -2.67 2.47 7.49
N PRO A 134 -1.68 3.06 8.19
CA PRO A 134 -1.45 2.82 9.61
C PRO A 134 -2.64 3.31 10.43
N ARG A 135 -2.88 2.63 11.54
CA ARG A 135 -3.95 3.04 12.46
C ARG A 135 -3.68 4.43 13.03
N GLY A 136 -4.69 5.30 12.97
CA GLY A 136 -4.61 6.66 13.50
C GLY A 136 -4.08 7.69 12.49
N MET A 137 -3.78 7.26 11.26
CA MET A 137 -3.30 8.17 10.21
C MET A 137 -4.26 9.34 9.93
N ARG A 138 -5.57 9.16 10.12
CA ARG A 138 -6.57 10.23 9.93
C ARG A 138 -6.29 11.49 10.76
N ASP A 139 -5.66 11.31 11.93
CA ASP A 139 -5.40 12.37 12.90
C ASP A 139 -4.07 13.11 12.58
N LEU A 140 -3.27 12.58 11.64
CA LEU A 140 -2.01 13.19 11.22
C LEU A 140 -2.23 14.39 10.29
N LYS A 141 -1.42 15.44 10.49
CA LYS A 141 -1.43 16.66 9.67
C LYS A 141 -0.64 16.53 8.38
N ILE A 142 -0.73 15.37 7.73
CA ILE A 142 -0.06 15.07 6.46
C ILE A 142 -1.00 15.42 5.29
N LYS A 143 -0.47 16.11 4.28
CA LYS A 143 -1.21 16.50 3.07
C LYS A 143 -0.71 15.80 1.81
N ALA A 144 0.59 15.51 1.73
CA ALA A 144 1.27 14.90 0.60
C ALA A 144 2.41 14.02 1.10
N LEU A 145 2.90 13.13 0.22
CA LEU A 145 4.10 12.35 0.49
C LEU A 145 5.33 13.26 0.51
N THR A 146 6.36 12.87 1.26
CA THR A 146 7.66 13.56 1.28
C THR A 146 8.83 12.68 0.87
N ARG A 147 8.62 11.36 0.80
CA ARG A 147 9.65 10.37 0.46
C ARG A 147 9.03 9.03 0.15
N VAL A 148 9.56 8.34 -0.86
CA VAL A 148 9.24 6.93 -1.14
C VAL A 148 10.42 6.08 -0.68
N THR A 149 10.17 5.01 0.06
CA THR A 149 11.18 4.07 0.54
C THR A 149 10.96 2.70 -0.07
N VAL A 150 11.97 2.12 -0.72
CA VAL A 150 11.94 0.77 -1.27
C VAL A 150 13.05 -0.07 -0.66
N GLY A 151 12.76 -1.32 -0.33
CA GLY A 151 13.78 -2.26 0.12
C GLY A 151 14.71 -2.65 -1.03
N ALA A 152 16.01 -2.61 -0.80
CA ALA A 152 16.99 -3.21 -1.69
C ALA A 152 16.81 -4.73 -1.65
N ASP A 153 16.14 -5.31 -2.65
CA ASP A 153 16.09 -6.77 -2.85
C ASP A 153 16.41 -7.11 -4.31
N ASN A 154 17.56 -7.78 -4.54
CA ASN A 154 18.07 -8.13 -5.89
C ASN A 154 17.51 -9.44 -6.42
N ARG A 155 16.64 -10.13 -5.66
CA ARG A 155 16.27 -11.47 -6.08
C ARG A 155 15.59 -11.38 -7.45
N PRO A 156 15.93 -12.29 -8.39
CA PRO A 156 15.39 -12.26 -9.75
C PRO A 156 13.86 -12.17 -9.75
N GLY A 157 13.31 -11.21 -10.51
CA GLY A 157 11.85 -10.96 -10.58
C GLY A 157 11.35 -9.73 -9.83
N ASN A 158 12.24 -8.89 -9.28
CA ASN A 158 11.86 -7.68 -8.53
C ASN A 158 11.97 -6.37 -9.33
N LYS A 159 12.18 -6.45 -10.65
CA LYS A 159 12.29 -5.24 -11.52
C LYS A 159 11.01 -4.39 -11.46
N ASP A 160 9.86 -5.04 -11.36
CA ASP A 160 8.56 -4.37 -11.26
C ASP A 160 8.45 -3.54 -9.98
N LEU A 161 9.02 -4.01 -8.85
CA LEU A 161 8.99 -3.27 -7.60
C LEU A 161 9.78 -1.97 -7.72
N LEU A 162 11.01 -2.04 -8.23
CA LEU A 162 11.86 -0.85 -8.35
C LEU A 162 11.27 0.13 -9.37
N ALA A 163 10.81 -0.36 -10.52
CA ALA A 163 10.12 0.46 -11.53
C ALA A 163 8.87 1.14 -10.93
N TYR A 164 8.05 0.40 -10.18
CA TYR A 164 6.88 0.93 -9.51
C TYR A 164 7.28 1.99 -8.46
N ALA A 165 8.21 1.70 -7.56
CA ALA A 165 8.69 2.65 -6.56
C ALA A 165 9.25 3.93 -7.19
N CYS A 166 10.03 3.80 -8.27
CA CYS A 166 10.53 4.94 -9.05
C CYS A 166 9.38 5.76 -9.63
N SER A 167 8.37 5.11 -10.21
CA SER A 167 7.19 5.81 -10.77
C SER A 167 6.40 6.57 -9.70
N VAL A 168 6.24 6.00 -8.51
CA VAL A 168 5.58 6.65 -7.37
C VAL A 168 6.38 7.86 -6.92
N ALA A 169 7.70 7.71 -6.78
CA ALA A 169 8.61 8.79 -6.38
C ALA A 169 8.52 9.95 -7.38
N LYS A 170 8.71 9.64 -8.67
CA LYS A 170 8.68 10.61 -9.77
C LYS A 170 7.34 11.32 -9.87
N ARG A 171 6.23 10.58 -9.77
CA ARG A 171 4.88 11.16 -9.85
C ARG A 171 4.58 12.07 -8.67
N SER A 172 5.08 11.72 -7.48
CA SER A 172 4.91 12.55 -6.27
C SER A 172 5.92 13.68 -6.16
N GLU A 173 6.91 13.74 -7.05
CA GLU A 173 8.04 14.68 -7.00
C GLU A 173 8.81 14.63 -5.66
N VAL A 174 9.03 13.41 -5.14
CA VAL A 174 9.74 13.20 -3.86
C VAL A 174 10.98 12.32 -4.01
N PRO A 175 11.99 12.45 -3.13
CA PRO A 175 13.14 11.56 -3.13
C PRO A 175 12.76 10.08 -3.03
N LEU A 176 13.52 9.25 -3.75
CA LEU A 176 13.50 7.80 -3.58
C LEU A 176 14.59 7.42 -2.59
N ARG A 177 14.23 6.74 -1.51
CA ARG A 177 15.17 6.11 -0.59
C ARG A 177 15.20 4.61 -0.83
N ILE A 178 16.38 4.08 -1.10
CA ILE A 178 16.63 2.65 -1.16
C ILE A 178 17.20 2.25 0.21
N VAL A 179 16.64 1.20 0.83
CA VAL A 179 17.05 0.74 2.16
C VAL A 179 17.46 -0.72 2.13
N SER A 180 18.62 -1.05 2.71
CA SER A 180 18.98 -2.44 3.02
C SER A 180 18.84 -2.69 4.53
N TRP A 181 17.97 -3.62 4.91
CA TRP A 181 17.80 -4.06 6.29
C TRP A 181 18.67 -5.29 6.55
N VAL A 182 19.58 -5.19 7.52
CA VAL A 182 20.56 -6.23 7.83
C VAL A 182 20.27 -6.81 9.21
N ALA A 183 19.97 -8.10 9.26
CA ALA A 183 19.83 -8.86 10.50
C ALA A 183 21.18 -9.49 10.88
N THR A 184 21.67 -9.20 12.08
CA THR A 184 23.01 -9.60 12.50
C THR A 184 23.07 -10.91 13.29
N GLN A 185 21.95 -11.38 13.86
CA GLN A 185 21.93 -12.57 14.74
C GLN A 185 21.01 -13.71 14.25
N ASP A 186 20.19 -13.47 13.22
CA ASP A 186 19.15 -14.41 12.75
C ASP A 186 19.66 -15.58 11.88
N LEU A 187 20.97 -15.79 11.77
CA LEU A 187 21.53 -16.71 10.79
C LEU A 187 22.67 -17.57 11.39
N PRO A 188 22.46 -18.89 11.53
CA PRO A 188 23.42 -19.78 12.19
C PRO A 188 24.68 -20.10 11.37
N ASP A 189 24.77 -19.72 10.09
CA ASP A 189 25.84 -20.08 9.15
C ASP A 189 26.41 -18.89 8.34
N VAL A 190 26.33 -17.65 8.84
CA VAL A 190 26.75 -16.48 8.05
C VAL A 190 28.26 -16.30 8.03
N PRO A 191 28.84 -15.87 6.90
CA PRO A 191 30.13 -15.20 6.92
C PRO A 191 30.15 -14.06 7.96
N SER A 192 31.34 -13.71 8.48
CA SER A 192 31.52 -12.65 9.50
C SER A 192 30.65 -11.41 9.23
N HIS A 193 30.18 -10.72 10.29
CA HIS A 193 29.38 -9.49 10.19
C HIS A 193 29.81 -8.55 9.05
N SER A 194 31.13 -8.34 8.91
CA SER A 194 31.72 -7.54 7.84
C SER A 194 31.30 -7.94 6.42
N ARG A 195 31.22 -9.25 6.13
CA ARG A 195 30.84 -9.77 4.81
C ARG A 195 29.35 -9.64 4.52
N VAL A 196 28.50 -9.57 5.55
CA VAL A 196 27.07 -9.29 5.39
C VAL A 196 26.87 -7.83 5.01
N GLN A 197 27.58 -6.95 5.71
CA GLN A 197 27.55 -5.52 5.46
C GLN A 197 28.11 -5.18 4.07
N GLU A 198 29.27 -5.71 3.70
CA GLU A 198 29.85 -5.54 2.36
C GLU A 198 28.87 -5.99 1.25
N LYS A 199 28.19 -7.11 1.45
CA LYS A 199 27.16 -7.58 0.51
C LYS A 199 25.96 -6.64 0.45
N ALA A 200 25.51 -6.12 1.58
CA ALA A 200 24.40 -5.17 1.63
C ALA A 200 24.78 -3.83 0.98
N GLU A 201 26.01 -3.38 1.16
CA GLU A 201 26.58 -2.18 0.53
C GLU A 201 26.72 -2.35 -0.98
N GLN A 202 27.23 -3.48 -1.46
CA GLN A 202 27.27 -3.75 -2.90
C GLN A 202 25.85 -3.77 -3.48
N HIS A 203 24.95 -4.47 -2.79
CA HIS A 203 23.58 -4.67 -3.25
C HIS A 203 22.79 -3.36 -3.35
N ILE A 204 22.94 -2.46 -2.37
CA ILE A 204 22.26 -1.17 -2.42
C ILE A 204 22.78 -0.28 -3.57
N GLN A 205 24.05 -0.41 -3.96
CA GLN A 205 24.59 0.27 -5.15
C GLN A 205 24.04 -0.31 -6.44
N ASP A 206 23.95 -1.63 -6.57
CA ASP A 206 23.39 -2.28 -7.77
C ASP A 206 21.92 -1.83 -8.01
N VAL A 207 21.14 -1.68 -6.93
CA VAL A 207 19.75 -1.18 -7.01
C VAL A 207 19.72 0.31 -7.33
N ARG A 208 20.68 1.10 -6.84
CA ARG A 208 20.81 2.52 -7.19
C ARG A 208 21.08 2.72 -8.67
N GLU A 209 22.02 1.98 -9.26
CA GLU A 209 22.32 2.09 -10.69
C GLU A 209 21.07 1.85 -11.55
N GLN A 210 20.27 0.84 -11.17
CA GLN A 210 18.99 0.57 -11.84
C GLN A 210 17.97 1.70 -11.63
N ALA A 211 17.90 2.28 -10.44
CA ALA A 211 17.03 3.43 -10.16
C ALA A 211 17.44 4.68 -10.95
N GLU A 212 18.75 4.94 -11.09
CA GLU A 212 19.29 6.05 -11.89
C GLU A 212 18.91 5.91 -13.38
N ILE A 213 18.89 4.69 -13.92
CA ILE A 213 18.40 4.43 -15.29
C ILE A 213 16.91 4.77 -15.43
N LEU A 214 16.09 4.47 -14.41
CA LEU A 214 14.64 4.68 -14.44
C LEU A 214 14.23 6.14 -14.18
N LEU A 215 14.97 6.83 -13.32
CA LEU A 215 14.64 8.18 -12.83
C LEU A 215 15.42 9.29 -13.53
N GLY A 216 16.61 8.99 -14.05
CA GLY A 216 17.60 9.95 -14.49
C GLY A 216 18.63 10.25 -13.40
N ALA A 217 19.86 10.59 -13.81
CA ALA A 217 21.01 10.76 -12.92
C ALA A 217 20.86 11.89 -11.89
N ASP A 218 20.09 12.94 -12.21
CA ASP A 218 19.88 14.10 -11.32
C ASP A 218 18.76 13.88 -10.30
N TYR A 219 18.06 12.74 -10.34
CA TYR A 219 16.95 12.48 -9.41
C TYR A 219 17.49 12.23 -7.99
N PRO A 220 16.87 12.81 -6.93
CA PRO A 220 17.32 12.60 -5.56
C PRO A 220 17.08 11.15 -5.10
N ILE A 221 18.16 10.35 -5.11
CA ILE A 221 18.20 8.97 -4.62
C ILE A 221 19.02 8.92 -3.33
N GLU A 222 18.39 8.54 -2.22
CA GLU A 222 19.00 8.33 -0.91
C GLU A 222 19.31 6.84 -0.71
N LEU A 223 20.48 6.52 -0.15
CA LEU A 223 20.84 5.17 0.27
C LEU A 223 20.92 5.10 1.79
N GLU A 224 20.33 4.06 2.37
CA GLU A 224 20.40 3.81 3.82
C GLU A 224 20.59 2.32 4.09
N LEU A 225 21.58 1.99 4.93
CA LEU A 225 21.75 0.66 5.47
C LEU A 225 21.35 0.74 6.94
N THR A 226 20.44 -0.13 7.37
CA THR A 226 20.02 -0.20 8.76
C THR A 226 20.24 -1.60 9.31
N GLU A 227 20.83 -1.68 10.50
CA GLU A 227 21.12 -2.93 11.19
C GLU A 227 20.22 -3.15 12.41
N GLY A 228 20.03 -4.40 12.76
CA GLY A 228 19.39 -4.86 13.99
C GLY A 228 19.70 -6.33 14.26
N ASN A 229 19.36 -6.85 15.43
CA ASN A 229 19.55 -8.26 15.73
C ASN A 229 18.61 -9.15 14.88
N SER A 230 17.52 -8.57 14.39
CA SER A 230 16.55 -9.16 13.48
C SER A 230 16.19 -8.18 12.35
N ILE A 231 15.51 -8.66 11.31
CA ILE A 231 15.01 -7.79 10.23
C ILE A 231 13.95 -6.81 10.72
N GLU A 232 13.14 -7.21 11.72
CA GLU A 232 12.17 -6.35 12.38
C GLU A 232 12.83 -5.18 13.10
N GLU A 233 13.91 -5.47 13.82
CA GLU A 233 14.66 -4.45 14.55
C GLU A 233 15.38 -3.50 13.58
N ALA A 234 16.01 -4.04 12.54
CA ALA A 234 16.60 -3.25 11.46
C ALA A 234 15.56 -2.31 10.82
N ALA A 235 14.36 -2.82 10.51
CA ALA A 235 13.28 -1.99 9.97
C ALA A 235 12.73 -0.97 10.96
N THR A 236 12.77 -1.25 12.26
CA THR A 236 12.37 -0.31 13.32
C THR A 236 13.38 0.81 13.48
N ASN A 237 14.67 0.51 13.33
CA ASN A 237 15.78 1.46 13.47
C ASN A 237 15.93 2.42 12.29
N THR A 238 15.26 2.16 11.16
CA THR A 238 15.30 3.03 9.98
C THR A 238 14.67 4.39 10.31
N ASP A 239 15.26 5.49 9.82
CA ASP A 239 14.74 6.84 10.08
C ASP A 239 13.45 7.10 9.28
N TRP A 240 12.29 6.77 9.86
CA TRP A 240 11.00 6.96 9.20
C TRP A 240 10.46 8.37 9.40
N ARG A 241 9.97 8.97 8.32
CA ARG A 241 9.22 10.23 8.35
C ARG A 241 7.73 9.92 8.31
N GLU A 242 6.92 10.62 9.10
CA GLU A 242 5.46 10.38 9.18
C GLU A 242 4.79 10.48 7.78
N SER A 243 5.25 11.40 6.93
CA SER A 243 4.80 11.61 5.55
C SER A 243 5.54 10.74 4.51
N GLY A 244 6.31 9.75 4.96
CA GLY A 244 6.95 8.78 4.09
C GLY A 244 5.99 7.69 3.62
N LEU A 245 6.40 6.98 2.57
CA LEU A 245 5.72 5.79 2.06
C LEU A 245 6.74 4.66 1.96
N ALA A 246 6.40 3.46 2.44
CA ALA A 246 7.15 2.25 2.14
C ALA A 246 6.53 1.51 0.94
N VAL A 247 7.37 0.91 0.10
CA VAL A 247 6.95 0.06 -1.01
C VAL A 247 7.68 -1.28 -0.91
N LEU A 248 6.92 -2.37 -0.88
CA LEU A 248 7.45 -3.73 -0.82
C LEU A 248 6.88 -4.58 -1.96
N GLY A 249 7.70 -5.47 -2.49
CA GLY A 249 7.28 -6.43 -3.50
C GLY A 249 6.50 -7.59 -2.88
N SER A 250 5.59 -8.16 -3.67
CA SER A 250 5.02 -9.47 -3.42
C SER A 250 6.12 -10.54 -3.45
N SER A 251 5.99 -11.55 -2.60
CA SER A 251 6.92 -12.68 -2.52
C SER A 251 6.93 -13.47 -3.82
N GLN A 252 8.08 -14.03 -4.18
CA GLN A 252 8.24 -14.82 -5.41
C GLN A 252 7.39 -16.08 -5.47
N LEU A 253 6.90 -16.57 -4.32
CA LEU A 253 5.98 -17.69 -4.27
C LEU A 253 4.54 -17.30 -4.66
N ALA A 254 4.27 -16.02 -4.86
CA ALA A 254 3.00 -15.57 -5.42
C ALA A 254 2.82 -16.10 -6.85
N GLN A 255 1.58 -16.46 -7.20
CA GLN A 255 1.20 -16.61 -8.60
C GLN A 255 1.28 -15.23 -9.29
N PRO A 256 1.53 -15.17 -10.61
CA PRO A 256 1.53 -13.91 -11.35
C PRO A 256 0.27 -13.09 -11.10
N ARG A 257 0.42 -11.77 -10.97
CA ARG A 257 -0.66 -10.81 -10.66
C ARG A 257 -1.41 -11.08 -9.35
N LYS A 258 -0.78 -11.79 -8.41
CA LYS A 258 -1.30 -11.94 -7.05
C LYS A 258 -0.31 -11.39 -6.04
N LEU A 259 -0.86 -10.91 -4.94
CA LEU A 259 -0.11 -10.58 -3.76
C LEU A 259 0.25 -11.85 -2.99
N PHE A 260 1.35 -11.81 -2.27
CA PHE A 260 1.74 -12.75 -1.24
C PHE A 260 2.79 -12.05 -0.38
N MET A 261 2.58 -11.97 0.93
CA MET A 261 3.59 -11.41 1.82
C MET A 261 4.49 -12.52 2.35
N SER A 262 5.79 -12.41 2.09
CA SER A 262 6.76 -13.31 2.73
C SER A 262 6.77 -13.10 4.24
N SER A 263 7.39 -14.04 4.97
CA SER A 263 7.65 -13.88 6.40
C SER A 263 8.42 -12.58 6.67
N VAL A 264 9.47 -12.30 5.89
CA VAL A 264 10.28 -11.08 5.96
C VAL A 264 9.45 -9.81 5.70
N ALA A 265 8.64 -9.78 4.63
CA ALA A 265 7.80 -8.62 4.33
C ALA A 265 6.74 -8.38 5.43
N SER A 266 6.17 -9.45 5.98
CA SER A 266 5.22 -9.36 7.10
C SER A 266 5.87 -8.82 8.38
N LYS A 267 7.13 -9.20 8.63
CA LYS A 267 7.96 -8.74 9.74
C LYS A 267 8.26 -7.24 9.61
N ILE A 268 8.72 -6.80 8.44
CA ILE A 268 8.95 -5.39 8.11
C ILE A 268 7.66 -4.58 8.24
N MET A 269 6.55 -5.03 7.64
CA MET A 269 5.25 -4.33 7.73
C MET A 269 4.87 -4.00 9.18
N ARG A 270 5.04 -4.95 10.11
CA ARG A 270 4.70 -4.72 11.53
C ARG A 270 5.65 -3.74 12.22
N ALA A 271 6.87 -3.60 11.73
CA ALA A 271 7.94 -2.78 12.30
C ALA A 271 7.93 -1.32 11.84
N ILE A 272 7.37 -1.02 10.66
CA ILE A 272 7.37 0.34 10.09
C ILE A 272 6.20 1.19 10.61
N PRO A 273 6.38 2.51 10.80
CA PRO A 273 5.34 3.42 11.27
C PRO A 273 4.64 4.20 10.13
N VAL A 274 5.00 3.92 8.88
CA VAL A 274 4.50 4.63 7.68
C VAL A 274 3.52 3.78 6.89
N PRO A 275 2.69 4.38 6.03
CA PRO A 275 1.92 3.64 5.03
C PRO A 275 2.80 2.71 4.19
N LEU A 276 2.21 1.58 3.78
CA LEU A 276 2.88 0.57 2.97
C LEU A 276 2.08 0.30 1.71
N VAL A 277 2.74 0.29 0.55
CA VAL A 277 2.20 -0.29 -0.69
C VAL A 277 2.87 -1.63 -0.94
N VAL A 278 2.05 -2.67 -1.11
CA VAL A 278 2.51 -3.97 -1.57
C VAL A 278 2.22 -4.11 -3.06
N VAL A 279 3.25 -4.39 -3.84
CA VAL A 279 3.20 -4.45 -5.30
C VAL A 279 3.06 -5.91 -5.75
N PRO A 280 2.01 -6.30 -6.49
CA PRO A 280 1.88 -7.64 -7.03
C PRO A 280 3.00 -7.95 -8.04
N ARG A 281 3.41 -9.22 -8.08
CA ARG A 281 4.42 -9.71 -9.01
C ARG A 281 3.85 -9.73 -10.44
N ASP A 282 4.58 -9.24 -11.44
CA ASP A 282 4.19 -9.28 -12.86
C ASP A 282 2.81 -8.62 -13.15
N GLY A 283 2.38 -7.67 -12.32
CA GLY A 283 0.99 -7.18 -12.30
C GLY A 283 0.74 -5.73 -11.96
N ALA A 284 1.77 -4.95 -11.60
CA ALA A 284 1.61 -3.53 -11.34
C ALA A 284 2.27 -2.72 -12.46
N ASP A 285 1.43 -2.09 -13.29
CA ASP A 285 1.93 -1.08 -14.21
C ASP A 285 2.51 0.10 -13.41
N PRO A 286 3.64 0.68 -13.83
CA PRO A 286 4.14 1.92 -13.26
C PRO A 286 3.05 2.99 -13.23
N ILE A 287 3.07 3.84 -12.20
CA ILE A 287 2.19 5.01 -12.12
C ILE A 287 2.62 5.99 -13.22
N SER A 288 1.99 5.84 -14.39
CA SER A 288 2.34 6.63 -15.58
C SER A 288 1.89 8.08 -15.46
N VAL A 289 2.59 8.95 -16.18
CA VAL A 289 2.17 10.33 -16.37
C VAL A 289 0.87 10.30 -17.19
N LEU A 290 -0.16 11.04 -16.76
CA LEU A 290 -1.28 11.38 -17.63
C LEU A 290 -0.72 12.06 -18.90
N GLY A 291 -0.55 11.31 -19.99
CA GLY A 291 -0.04 11.89 -21.24
C GLY A 291 0.56 10.94 -22.27
N ASP A 292 1.16 9.81 -21.89
CA ASP A 292 1.74 8.89 -22.89
C ASP A 292 0.68 7.86 -23.33
N THR A 293 -0.35 8.34 -24.00
CA THR A 293 -0.90 7.54 -25.10
C THR A 293 0.22 7.41 -26.12
N HIS A 294 0.89 6.27 -26.15
CA HIS A 294 1.59 5.86 -27.35
C HIS A 294 0.58 5.92 -28.49
N GLY A 295 0.67 6.97 -29.29
CA GLY A 295 0.06 7.01 -30.60
C GLY A 295 0.82 6.03 -31.48
N GLU A 296 0.19 4.89 -31.73
CA GLU A 296 0.28 4.14 -32.98
C GLU A 296 -1.14 3.73 -33.39
#